data_AF-K9Q8Z2-F1
#
_entry.id   AF-K9Q8Z2-F1
#
_cell.length_a   1.000
_cell.length_b   1.000
_cell.length_c   1.000
_cell.angle_alpha   90.00
_cell.angle_beta   90.00
_cell.angle_gamma   90.00
#
_symmetry.space_group_name_H-M   'P 1'
#
loop_
_entity.id
_entity.type
_entity.pdbx_description
1 polymer ?
#
loop_
_entity_poly.entity_id
_entity_poly.type
_entity_poly.pdbx_seq_one_letter_code
_entity_poly.pdbx_strand_id
1 'polypeptide(L)'
;MYYQIWNFFLRDDKYFYWKEKVNGTQHFDHDMWQKIIDFLLLVEQNFSLKAQLGETDSIEPFINLAKENGYNLTPEALAWFVVTRKQIWDLFDMAQKNPSLKNKLLASKNPQQFIKIAQNNGYQFSVEELSWLLIEIKCSPELVSINNSVGEILTVSNYGKIEIGYWIWLAEYWGIVPPFCHINKSENLLKQNTRNPFLLDQCFLPKSYFNQRLISVI
;
A
#
# COMPACT_ATOMS: atom_id res chain seq x y z
N MET A 1 -0.26 14.96 -6.65
CA MET A 1 0.67 15.50 -5.61
C MET A 1 1.69 14.47 -5.15
N TYR A 2 1.28 13.20 -5.05
CA TYR A 2 2.22 12.08 -5.02
C TYR A 2 3.27 12.15 -6.15
N TYR A 3 2.93 12.73 -7.31
CA TYR A 3 3.78 12.86 -8.50
C TYR A 3 5.22 13.36 -8.24
N GLN A 4 5.42 14.28 -7.30
CA GLN A 4 6.76 14.84 -7.05
C GLN A 4 7.66 13.87 -6.30
N ILE A 5 7.13 13.23 -5.27
CA ILE A 5 7.80 12.15 -4.57
C ILE A 5 8.10 11.01 -5.54
N TRP A 6 7.14 10.64 -6.39
CA TRP A 6 7.36 9.64 -7.43
C TRP A 6 8.49 10.07 -8.39
N ASN A 7 8.54 11.33 -8.83
CA ASN A 7 9.60 11.82 -9.71
C ASN A 7 11.00 11.74 -9.08
N PHE A 8 11.09 11.93 -7.76
CA PHE A 8 12.36 11.87 -7.05
C PHE A 8 12.91 10.45 -6.94
N PHE A 9 12.03 9.46 -6.76
CA PHE A 9 12.43 8.10 -6.39
C PHE A 9 12.17 7.04 -7.46
N LEU A 10 11.25 7.26 -8.41
CA LEU A 10 10.78 6.24 -9.34
C LEU A 10 11.16 6.42 -10.81
N ARG A 11 11.82 7.50 -11.20
CA ARG A 11 12.41 7.58 -12.54
C ARG A 11 13.40 6.42 -12.71
N ASP A 12 13.44 5.78 -13.87
CA ASP A 12 14.11 4.49 -14.06
C ASP A 12 15.54 4.45 -13.48
N ASP A 13 16.35 5.47 -13.72
CA ASP A 13 17.71 5.60 -13.19
C ASP A 13 17.76 5.73 -11.66
N LYS A 14 16.80 6.46 -11.08
CA LYS A 14 16.66 6.66 -9.64
C LYS A 14 16.07 5.45 -8.95
N TYR A 15 15.14 4.75 -9.60
CA TYR A 15 14.41 3.64 -9.01
C TYR A 15 15.33 2.48 -8.66
N PHE A 16 16.21 2.05 -9.58
CA PHE A 16 17.14 0.97 -9.28
C PHE A 16 18.10 1.33 -8.15
N TYR A 17 18.64 2.55 -8.16
CA TYR A 17 19.49 3.05 -7.08
C TYR A 17 18.78 3.01 -5.72
N TRP A 18 17.57 3.55 -5.64
CA TRP A 18 16.82 3.57 -4.38
C TRP A 18 16.31 2.20 -3.98
N LYS A 19 15.96 1.33 -4.93
CA LYS A 19 15.59 -0.07 -4.67
C LYS A 19 16.73 -0.82 -3.99
N GLU A 20 17.94 -0.73 -4.50
CA GLU A 20 19.11 -1.34 -3.87
C GLU A 20 19.39 -0.75 -2.48
N LYS A 21 19.33 0.58 -2.37
CA LYS A 21 19.57 1.26 -1.09
C LYS A 21 18.54 0.85 -0.04
N VAL A 22 17.25 0.89 -0.35
CA VAL A 22 16.16 0.51 0.56
C VAL A 22 16.30 -0.95 1.00
N ASN A 23 16.67 -1.85 0.10
CA ASN A 23 16.90 -3.26 0.42
C ASN A 23 18.08 -3.50 1.38
N GLY A 24 19.05 -2.57 1.44
CA GLY A 24 20.24 -2.64 2.28
C GLY A 24 20.26 -1.73 3.52
N THR A 25 19.22 -0.91 3.75
CA THR A 25 19.18 0.08 4.85
C THR A 25 18.43 -0.45 6.08
N GLN A 26 18.64 0.19 7.24
CA GLN A 26 17.92 -0.05 8.51
C GLN A 26 16.39 -0.15 8.32
N HIS A 27 15.77 -1.00 9.14
CA HIS A 27 14.31 -1.12 9.23
C HIS A 27 13.69 0.20 9.67
N PHE A 28 12.92 0.83 8.78
CA PHE A 28 11.91 1.81 9.17
C PHE A 28 10.69 1.08 9.73
N ASP A 29 10.04 1.70 10.70
CA ASP A 29 8.91 1.13 11.41
C ASP A 29 7.58 1.74 10.97
N HIS A 30 6.50 1.26 11.59
CA HIS A 30 5.15 1.74 11.34
C HIS A 30 5.01 3.23 11.63
N ASP A 31 5.69 3.76 12.65
CA ASP A 31 5.58 5.16 13.04
C ASP A 31 6.13 6.08 11.95
N MET A 32 7.21 5.68 11.29
CA MET A 32 7.72 6.40 10.12
C MET A 32 6.76 6.31 8.94
N TRP A 33 6.18 5.13 8.67
CA TRP A 33 5.18 4.95 7.62
C TRP A 33 3.98 5.88 7.83
N GLN A 34 3.44 5.90 9.04
CA GLN A 34 2.29 6.73 9.40
C GLN A 34 2.62 8.21 9.34
N LYS A 35 3.80 8.65 9.80
CA LYS A 35 4.24 10.05 9.67
C LYS A 35 4.26 10.53 8.23
N ILE A 36 4.70 9.68 7.29
CA ILE A 36 4.70 10.03 5.86
C ILE A 36 3.27 10.16 5.36
N ILE A 37 2.38 9.22 5.71
CA ILE A 37 0.95 9.30 5.36
C ILE A 37 0.30 10.57 5.92
N ASP A 38 0.51 10.86 7.20
CA ASP A 38 -0.07 12.03 7.88
C ASP A 38 0.38 13.33 7.23
N PHE A 39 1.65 13.43 6.84
CA PHE A 39 2.13 14.57 6.08
C PHE A 39 1.42 14.68 4.73
N LEU A 40 1.32 13.59 3.96
CA LEU A 40 0.65 13.59 2.67
C LEU A 40 -0.83 13.98 2.77
N LEU A 41 -1.52 13.51 3.80
CA LEU A 41 -2.90 13.88 4.10
C LEU A 41 -3.02 15.37 4.45
N LEU A 42 -2.12 15.90 5.28
CA LEU A 42 -2.07 17.32 5.60
C LEU A 42 -1.93 18.16 4.33
N VAL A 43 -1.05 17.75 3.41
CA VAL A 43 -0.85 18.49 2.17
C VAL A 43 -2.10 18.44 1.28
N GLU A 44 -2.79 17.30 1.18
CA GLU A 44 -4.07 17.24 0.41
C GLU A 44 -5.14 18.16 1.01
N GLN A 45 -5.13 18.37 2.33
CA GLN A 45 -6.06 19.26 3.03
C GLN A 45 -5.65 20.75 3.02
N ASN A 46 -4.40 21.06 2.67
CA ASN A 46 -3.86 22.43 2.71
C ASN A 46 -3.44 22.90 1.31
N PHE A 47 -4.27 23.74 0.69
CA PHE A 47 -4.03 24.26 -0.66
C PHE A 47 -2.69 25.01 -0.79
N SER A 48 -2.31 25.82 0.20
CA SER A 48 -1.06 26.59 0.15
C SER A 48 0.15 25.66 0.18
N LEU A 49 0.14 24.68 1.08
CA LEU A 49 1.21 23.69 1.19
C LEU A 49 1.30 22.82 -0.06
N LYS A 50 0.16 22.45 -0.63
CA LYS A 50 0.06 21.71 -1.90
C LYS A 50 0.65 22.49 -3.07
N ALA A 51 0.40 23.81 -3.16
CA ALA A 51 0.97 24.66 -4.18
C ALA A 51 2.50 24.79 -4.04
N GLN A 52 2.98 25.06 -2.82
CA GLN A 52 4.42 25.14 -2.52
C GLN A 52 5.14 23.84 -2.84
N LEU A 53 4.56 22.71 -2.42
CA LEU A 53 5.11 21.41 -2.78
C LEU A 53 5.13 21.25 -4.28
N GLY A 54 4.05 21.60 -5.00
CA GLY A 54 3.92 21.61 -6.47
C GLY A 54 5.04 22.32 -7.24
N GLU A 55 5.75 23.25 -6.60
CA GLU A 55 6.88 23.99 -7.19
C GLU A 55 8.25 23.35 -6.87
N THR A 56 8.31 22.38 -5.96
CA THR A 56 9.56 21.68 -5.64
C THR A 56 10.04 20.79 -6.78
N ASP A 57 11.32 20.91 -7.12
CA ASP A 57 12.01 20.18 -8.19
C ASP A 57 12.99 19.11 -7.68
N SER A 58 13.19 19.05 -6.36
CA SER A 58 14.17 18.20 -5.70
C SER A 58 13.74 17.78 -4.29
N ILE A 59 14.43 16.77 -3.73
CA ILE A 59 14.11 16.18 -2.42
C ILE A 59 14.37 17.17 -1.27
N GLU A 60 15.40 18.01 -1.38
CA GLU A 60 15.79 18.93 -0.29
C GLU A 60 14.71 19.96 0.03
N PRO A 61 14.17 20.74 -0.94
CA PRO A 61 13.02 21.62 -0.70
C PRO A 61 11.80 20.88 -0.15
N PHE A 62 11.52 19.67 -0.65
CA PHE A 62 10.42 18.85 -0.15
C PHE A 62 10.56 18.55 1.36
N ILE A 63 11.76 18.13 1.77
CA ILE A 63 12.03 17.81 3.18
C ILE A 63 12.00 19.05 4.06
N ASN A 64 12.49 20.18 3.56
CA ASN A 64 12.43 21.45 4.29
C ASN A 64 10.98 21.87 4.54
N LEU A 65 10.11 21.79 3.52
CA LEU A 65 8.68 22.05 3.68
C LEU A 65 8.02 21.09 4.67
N ALA A 66 8.35 19.79 4.63
CA ALA A 66 7.85 18.83 5.60
C ALA A 66 8.27 19.20 7.04
N LYS A 67 9.54 19.58 7.22
CA LYS A 67 10.10 19.98 8.51
C LYS A 67 9.45 21.25 9.06
N GLU A 68 9.22 22.26 8.22
CA GLU A 68 8.51 23.49 8.58
C GLU A 68 7.08 23.23 9.07
N ASN A 69 6.47 22.15 8.59
CA ASN A 69 5.13 21.70 9.01
C ASN A 69 5.16 20.65 10.13
N GLY A 70 6.31 20.44 10.79
CA GLY A 70 6.45 19.56 11.95
C GLY A 70 6.78 18.10 11.64
N TYR A 71 7.07 17.76 10.38
CA TYR A 71 7.38 16.39 9.94
C TYR A 71 8.88 16.24 9.64
N ASN A 72 9.60 15.56 10.55
CA ASN A 72 11.01 15.24 10.37
C ASN A 72 11.17 14.00 9.48
N LEU A 73 11.15 14.21 8.16
CA LEU A 73 11.32 13.17 7.15
C LEU A 73 12.76 13.15 6.62
N THR A 74 13.23 11.98 6.19
CA THR A 74 14.53 11.82 5.53
C THR A 74 14.36 11.34 4.09
N PRO A 75 15.35 11.58 3.20
CA PRO A 75 15.31 11.03 1.84
C PRO A 75 15.15 9.51 1.84
N GLU A 76 15.82 8.81 2.75
CA GLU A 76 15.77 7.36 2.90
C GLU A 76 14.39 6.87 3.34
N ALA A 77 13.74 7.56 4.28
CA ALA A 77 12.39 7.17 4.74
C ALA A 77 11.36 7.37 3.62
N LEU A 78 11.46 8.48 2.87
CA LEU A 78 10.61 8.73 1.71
C LEU A 78 10.87 7.70 0.61
N ALA A 79 12.13 7.42 0.28
CA ALA A 79 12.50 6.41 -0.70
C ALA A 79 11.96 5.03 -0.32
N TRP A 80 12.14 4.64 0.94
CA TRP A 80 11.63 3.39 1.48
C TRP A 80 10.12 3.28 1.32
N PHE A 81 9.36 4.27 1.79
CA PHE A 81 7.90 4.30 1.66
C PHE A 81 7.46 4.12 0.21
N VAL A 82 8.08 4.86 -0.71
CA VAL A 82 7.69 4.91 -2.12
C VAL A 82 8.07 3.64 -2.88
N VAL A 83 9.31 3.20 -2.72
CA VAL A 83 9.85 2.01 -3.39
C VAL A 83 9.16 0.75 -2.89
N THR A 84 8.96 0.61 -1.58
CA THR A 84 8.28 -0.55 -0.99
C THR A 84 6.84 -0.65 -1.50
N ARG A 85 6.09 0.45 -1.50
CA ARG A 85 4.74 0.49 -2.10
C ARG A 85 4.77 0.06 -3.57
N LYS A 86 5.70 0.60 -4.35
CA LYS A 86 5.85 0.22 -5.76
C LYS A 86 6.11 -1.27 -5.93
N GLN A 87 7.01 -1.86 -5.12
CA GLN A 87 7.31 -3.29 -5.21
C GLN A 87 6.08 -4.16 -4.91
N ILE A 88 5.28 -3.81 -3.91
CA ILE A 88 4.05 -4.54 -3.60
C ILE A 88 3.03 -4.40 -4.73
N TRP A 89 2.87 -3.18 -5.27
CA TRP A 89 1.96 -2.94 -6.40
C TRP A 89 2.37 -3.66 -7.68
N ASP A 90 3.65 -3.59 -8.03
CA ASP A 90 4.18 -4.26 -9.21
C ASP A 90 4.01 -5.79 -9.07
N LEU A 91 4.13 -6.36 -7.86
CA LEU A 91 3.83 -7.77 -7.62
C LEU A 91 2.35 -8.09 -7.87
N PHE A 92 1.43 -7.29 -7.33
CA PHE A 92 -0.01 -7.50 -7.52
C PHE A 92 -0.42 -7.37 -8.99
N ASP A 93 0.14 -6.40 -9.70
CA ASP A 93 -0.06 -6.23 -11.15
C ASP A 93 0.48 -7.44 -11.93
N MET A 94 1.69 -7.88 -11.60
CA MET A 94 2.30 -9.04 -12.22
C MET A 94 1.51 -10.33 -11.95
N ALA A 95 1.00 -10.51 -10.74
CA ALA A 95 0.11 -11.61 -10.39
C ALA A 95 -1.17 -11.58 -11.23
N GLN A 96 -1.77 -10.40 -11.45
CA GLN A 96 -2.97 -10.30 -12.29
C GLN A 96 -2.70 -10.68 -13.76
N LYS A 97 -1.50 -10.37 -14.27
CA LYS A 97 -1.06 -10.72 -15.63
C LYS A 97 -0.59 -12.18 -15.75
N ASN A 98 -0.23 -12.82 -14.64
CA ASN A 98 0.29 -14.19 -14.61
C ASN A 98 -0.52 -15.09 -13.64
N PRO A 99 -1.50 -15.85 -14.16
CA PRO A 99 -2.35 -16.72 -13.34
C PRO A 99 -1.60 -17.76 -12.50
N SER A 100 -0.45 -18.26 -12.98
CA SER A 100 0.38 -19.21 -12.24
C SER A 100 0.99 -18.57 -10.99
N LEU A 101 1.48 -17.33 -11.12
CA LEU A 101 1.99 -16.57 -9.98
C LEU A 101 0.85 -16.22 -9.01
N LYS A 102 -0.30 -15.73 -9.51
CA LYS A 102 -1.48 -15.44 -8.68
C LYS A 102 -1.90 -16.66 -7.85
N ASN A 103 -2.05 -17.82 -8.49
CA ASN A 103 -2.44 -19.05 -7.78
C ASN A 103 -1.41 -19.48 -6.74
N LYS A 104 -0.12 -19.35 -7.02
CA LYS A 104 0.95 -19.63 -6.03
C LYS A 104 0.87 -18.69 -4.83
N LEU A 105 0.69 -17.39 -5.06
CA LEU A 105 0.57 -16.40 -4.00
C LEU A 105 -0.68 -16.66 -3.15
N LEU A 106 -1.85 -16.88 -3.78
CA LEU A 106 -3.11 -17.17 -3.09
C LEU A 106 -3.10 -18.50 -2.32
N ALA A 107 -2.29 -19.47 -2.74
CA ALA A 107 -2.11 -20.73 -2.03
C ALA A 107 -1.12 -20.66 -0.84
N SER A 108 -0.58 -19.48 -0.53
CA SER A 108 0.34 -19.29 0.58
C SER A 108 -0.37 -19.53 1.91
N LYS A 109 0.20 -20.39 2.76
CA LYS A 109 -0.40 -20.79 4.04
C LYS A 109 -0.23 -19.74 5.14
N ASN A 110 0.81 -18.91 5.01
CA ASN A 110 1.18 -17.87 5.96
C ASN A 110 1.87 -16.72 5.20
N PRO A 111 1.98 -15.53 5.81
CA PRO A 111 2.53 -14.37 5.11
C PRO A 111 4.03 -14.53 4.78
N GLN A 112 4.79 -15.28 5.58
CA GLN A 112 6.21 -15.55 5.29
C GLN A 112 6.39 -16.33 3.97
N GLN A 113 5.50 -17.29 3.69
CA GLN A 113 5.49 -18.00 2.43
C GLN A 113 5.18 -17.07 1.25
N PHE A 114 4.24 -16.14 1.43
CA PHE A 114 3.90 -15.14 0.42
C PHE A 114 5.11 -14.25 0.11
N ILE A 115 5.77 -13.71 1.14
CA ILE A 115 6.99 -12.90 1.00
C ILE A 115 8.09 -13.69 0.31
N LYS A 116 8.29 -14.97 0.65
CA LYS A 116 9.28 -15.82 -0.03
C LYS A 116 8.98 -15.99 -1.52
N ILE A 117 7.71 -16.13 -1.90
CA ILE A 117 7.32 -16.19 -3.31
C ILE A 117 7.58 -14.85 -3.99
N ALA A 118 7.26 -13.72 -3.35
CA ALA A 118 7.55 -12.38 -3.87
C ALA A 118 9.06 -12.17 -4.11
N GLN A 119 9.90 -12.55 -3.14
CA GLN A 119 11.36 -12.49 -3.23
C GLN A 119 11.92 -13.32 -4.39
N ASN A 120 11.41 -14.54 -4.58
CA ASN A 120 11.79 -15.39 -5.71
C ASN A 120 11.40 -14.79 -7.07
N ASN A 121 10.51 -13.79 -7.11
CA ASN A 121 10.12 -13.05 -8.31
C ASN A 121 10.73 -11.63 -8.35
N GLY A 122 11.72 -11.32 -7.50
CA GLY A 122 12.47 -10.05 -7.54
C GLY A 122 11.82 -8.88 -6.82
N TYR A 123 10.84 -9.15 -5.95
CA TYR A 123 10.16 -8.16 -5.11
C TYR A 123 10.56 -8.34 -3.66
N GLN A 124 11.03 -7.27 -3.01
CA GLN A 124 11.56 -7.30 -1.66
C GLN A 124 10.78 -6.33 -0.77
N PHE A 125 10.05 -6.90 0.18
CA PHE A 125 9.33 -6.22 1.25
C PHE A 125 9.05 -7.24 2.37
N SER A 126 8.65 -6.75 3.54
CA SER A 126 8.35 -7.48 4.76
C SER A 126 6.84 -7.76 4.90
N VAL A 127 6.49 -8.57 5.89
CA VAL A 127 5.08 -8.83 6.21
C VAL A 127 4.41 -7.56 6.73
N GLU A 128 5.13 -6.79 7.52
CA GLU A 128 4.68 -5.55 8.14
C GLU A 128 4.34 -4.50 7.08
N GLU A 129 5.24 -4.24 6.13
CA GLU A 129 5.01 -3.28 5.04
C GLU A 129 3.83 -3.68 4.14
N LEU A 130 3.69 -4.98 3.85
CA LEU A 130 2.53 -5.51 3.16
C LEU A 130 1.25 -5.23 3.94
N SER A 131 1.28 -5.45 5.26
CA SER A 131 0.13 -5.23 6.15
C SER A 131 -0.28 -3.77 6.19
N TRP A 132 0.67 -2.85 6.33
CA TRP A 132 0.41 -1.42 6.40
C TRP A 132 -0.22 -0.89 5.11
N LEU A 133 0.31 -1.30 3.95
CA LEU A 133 -0.29 -0.94 2.67
C LEU A 133 -1.72 -1.48 2.54
N LEU A 134 -1.94 -2.76 2.90
CA LEU A 134 -3.28 -3.36 2.81
C LEU A 134 -4.27 -2.75 3.80
N ILE A 135 -3.83 -2.34 5.00
CA ILE A 135 -4.64 -1.58 5.97
C ILE A 135 -5.04 -0.23 5.38
N GLU A 136 -4.09 0.50 4.78
CA GLU A 136 -4.37 1.80 4.18
C GLU A 136 -5.41 1.71 3.06
N ILE A 137 -5.22 0.78 2.11
CA ILE A 137 -6.16 0.53 1.02
C ILE A 137 -7.55 0.22 1.57
N LYS A 138 -7.60 -0.58 2.63
CA LYS A 138 -8.83 -1.04 3.24
C LYS A 138 -9.55 0.06 4.02
N CYS A 139 -8.83 0.93 4.71
CA CYS A 139 -9.38 2.05 5.48
C CYS A 139 -9.80 3.23 4.60
N SER A 140 -9.17 3.40 3.43
CA SER A 140 -9.45 4.50 2.53
C SER A 140 -9.40 4.07 1.06
N PRO A 141 -10.43 3.35 0.58
CA PRO A 141 -10.46 2.83 -0.79
C PRO A 141 -10.47 3.93 -1.87
N GLU A 142 -10.80 5.17 -1.48
CA GLU A 142 -10.81 6.35 -2.35
C GLU A 142 -9.42 7.00 -2.53
N LEU A 143 -8.42 6.70 -1.67
CA LEU A 143 -7.14 7.43 -1.63
C LEU A 143 -5.93 6.65 -2.19
N VAL A 144 -6.15 5.50 -2.83
CA VAL A 144 -5.03 4.71 -3.34
C VAL A 144 -4.61 5.18 -4.72
N SER A 145 -3.69 6.15 -4.75
CA SER A 145 -3.04 6.58 -5.99
C SER A 145 -2.02 5.53 -6.44
N ILE A 146 -2.32 4.80 -7.51
CA ILE A 146 -1.38 3.89 -8.19
C ILE A 146 -1.02 4.49 -9.53
N ASN A 147 0.27 4.70 -9.75
CA ASN A 147 0.78 5.10 -11.05
C ASN A 147 1.25 3.84 -11.79
N ASN A 148 0.57 3.49 -12.88
CA ASN A 148 1.13 2.54 -13.84
C ASN A 148 2.28 3.24 -14.59
N SER A 149 3.03 2.51 -15.41
CA SER A 149 4.18 3.02 -16.17
C SER A 149 3.85 4.12 -17.21
N VAL A 150 2.69 4.79 -17.13
CA VAL A 150 2.17 5.75 -18.12
C VAL A 150 1.69 7.09 -17.51
N GLY A 151 1.82 7.35 -16.20
CA GLY A 151 1.48 8.65 -15.60
C GLY A 151 0.18 8.65 -14.79
N GLU A 152 0.09 9.59 -13.83
CA GLU A 152 -0.89 9.61 -12.73
C GLU A 152 -2.33 9.50 -13.27
N ILE A 153 -3.06 8.46 -12.85
CA ILE A 153 -4.52 8.44 -12.96
C ILE A 153 -5.07 8.59 -11.55
N LEU A 154 -5.59 9.79 -11.24
CA LEU A 154 -6.50 10.01 -10.13
C LEU A 154 -7.82 9.31 -10.45
N THR A 155 -7.97 8.04 -10.07
CA THR A 155 -9.26 7.33 -10.18
C THR A 155 -9.85 7.08 -8.80
N VAL A 156 -11.04 7.66 -8.60
CA VAL A 156 -12.02 7.21 -7.59
C VAL A 156 -12.18 5.70 -7.74
N SER A 157 -11.70 4.92 -6.75
CA SER A 157 -11.88 3.47 -6.55
C SER A 157 -12.34 2.64 -7.77
N ASN A 158 -11.62 2.75 -8.89
CA ASN A 158 -11.75 1.90 -10.07
C ASN A 158 -10.37 1.67 -10.66
N TYR A 159 -9.64 0.82 -9.93
CA TYR A 159 -8.57 -0.04 -10.42
C TYR A 159 -9.02 -0.76 -11.69
N GLY A 160 -8.60 -0.29 -12.86
CA GLY A 160 -8.73 -1.07 -14.09
C GLY A 160 -7.88 -2.35 -13.99
N LYS A 161 -8.43 -3.41 -13.37
CA LYS A 161 -8.07 -4.84 -13.42
C LYS A 161 -7.35 -5.50 -12.23
N ILE A 162 -6.66 -4.83 -11.30
CA ILE A 162 -6.05 -5.54 -10.15
C ILE A 162 -7.10 -5.74 -9.06
N GLU A 163 -7.53 -6.98 -8.88
CA GLU A 163 -8.54 -7.35 -7.89
C GLU A 163 -7.92 -7.40 -6.48
N ILE A 164 -7.96 -6.27 -5.76
CA ILE A 164 -7.30 -6.11 -4.45
C ILE A 164 -7.96 -6.93 -3.32
N GLY A 165 -9.25 -7.30 -3.51
CA GLY A 165 -10.04 -8.04 -2.52
C GLY A 165 -9.44 -9.39 -2.12
N TYR A 166 -8.79 -10.11 -3.05
CA TYR A 166 -8.14 -11.38 -2.71
C TYR A 166 -6.96 -11.20 -1.76
N TRP A 167 -6.19 -10.12 -1.94
CA TRP A 167 -5.01 -9.83 -1.13
C TRP A 167 -5.39 -9.39 0.28
N ILE A 168 -6.42 -8.53 0.39
CA ILE A 168 -7.00 -8.13 1.67
C ILE A 168 -7.57 -9.35 2.40
N TRP A 169 -8.38 -10.16 1.72
CA TRP A 169 -8.96 -11.38 2.30
C TRP A 169 -7.88 -12.34 2.82
N LEU A 170 -6.81 -12.53 2.04
CA LEU A 170 -5.71 -13.40 2.42
C LEU A 170 -4.96 -12.85 3.65
N ALA A 171 -4.75 -11.53 3.71
CA ALA A 171 -4.12 -10.87 4.84
C ALA A 171 -4.99 -10.89 6.11
N GLU A 172 -6.31 -10.76 5.97
CA GLU A 172 -7.26 -10.98 7.07
C GLU A 172 -7.23 -12.44 7.55
N TYR A 173 -7.19 -13.41 6.64
CA TYR A 173 -7.12 -14.83 6.98
C TYR A 173 -5.88 -15.16 7.82
N TRP A 174 -4.73 -14.56 7.46
CA TRP A 174 -3.49 -14.66 8.23
C TRP A 174 -3.49 -13.84 9.52
N GLY A 175 -4.43 -12.90 9.68
CA GLY A 175 -4.53 -12.05 10.85
C GLY A 175 -3.50 -10.93 10.92
N ILE A 176 -2.92 -10.53 9.78
CA ILE A 176 -1.98 -9.40 9.69
C ILE A 176 -2.70 -8.08 9.35
N VAL A 177 -3.94 -8.18 8.84
CA VAL A 177 -4.87 -7.05 8.65
C VAL A 177 -6.10 -7.34 9.50
N PRO A 178 -6.58 -6.40 10.34
CA PRO A 178 -7.78 -6.61 11.14
C PRO A 178 -8.99 -6.83 10.21
N PRO A 179 -9.91 -7.75 10.49
CA PRO A 179 -11.14 -7.90 9.71
C PRO A 179 -12.06 -6.68 9.90
N PHE A 180 -12.68 -6.15 8.84
CA PHE A 180 -13.68 -5.09 8.97
C PHE A 180 -15.08 -5.71 8.89
N CYS A 181 -15.90 -5.38 9.88
CA CYS A 181 -17.33 -5.27 9.67
C CYS A 181 -17.60 -3.84 9.22
N HIS A 182 -18.20 -3.62 8.05
CA HIS A 182 -18.60 -2.29 7.60
C HIS A 182 -19.43 -1.60 8.69
N ILE A 183 -18.95 -0.47 9.22
CA ILE A 183 -19.73 0.35 10.15
C ILE A 183 -20.92 1.00 9.40
N ASN A 184 -20.76 1.27 8.09
CA ASN A 184 -21.81 1.78 7.23
C ASN A 184 -21.92 0.95 5.95
N LYS A 185 -23.12 0.44 5.68
CA LYS A 185 -23.47 -0.25 4.43
C LYS A 185 -23.42 0.76 3.28
N SER A 186 -22.68 0.48 2.21
CA SER A 186 -22.67 1.34 1.02
C SER A 186 -24.08 1.50 0.46
N GLU A 187 -24.56 2.74 0.32
CA GLU A 187 -25.90 3.05 -0.21
C GLU A 187 -25.97 2.91 -1.74
N ASN A 188 -24.82 2.89 -2.43
CA ASN A 188 -24.73 2.81 -3.89
C ASN A 188 -24.44 1.39 -4.37
N LEU A 189 -25.38 0.48 -4.15
CA LEU A 189 -25.38 -0.85 -4.77
C LEU A 189 -25.79 -0.75 -6.24
N LEU A 190 -24.83 -0.50 -7.13
CA LEU A 190 -25.01 -0.80 -8.55
C LEU A 190 -25.16 -2.33 -8.70
N LYS A 191 -26.37 -2.75 -9.09
CA LYS A 191 -26.81 -4.14 -9.30
C LYS A 191 -26.05 -4.86 -10.42
N GLN A 192 -24.75 -5.08 -10.29
CA GLN A 192 -23.98 -5.88 -11.25
C GLN A 192 -23.21 -7.01 -10.55
N ASN A 193 -23.71 -8.23 -10.77
CA ASN A 193 -23.12 -9.54 -10.46
C ASN A 193 -22.86 -9.91 -8.98
N THR A 194 -23.93 -10.38 -8.33
CA THR A 194 -23.98 -11.04 -7.02
C THR A 194 -23.36 -12.46 -7.00
N ARG A 195 -22.13 -12.64 -7.51
CA ARG A 195 -21.40 -13.93 -7.43
C ARG A 195 -19.92 -13.83 -7.09
N ASN A 196 -19.39 -12.64 -6.80
CA ASN A 196 -18.01 -12.52 -6.33
C ASN A 196 -17.99 -12.44 -4.79
N PRO A 197 -17.56 -13.50 -4.06
CA PRO A 197 -17.46 -13.48 -2.61
C PRO A 197 -16.30 -12.61 -2.11
N PHE A 198 -15.55 -11.93 -2.98
CA PHE A 198 -14.42 -11.09 -2.61
C PHE A 198 -14.68 -9.60 -2.85
N LEU A 199 -15.95 -9.21 -3.06
CA LEU A 199 -16.34 -7.80 -3.08
C LEU A 199 -16.12 -7.19 -1.69
N LEU A 200 -15.55 -5.97 -1.69
CA LEU A 200 -15.26 -5.23 -0.46
C LEU A 200 -16.52 -5.02 0.39
N ASP A 201 -17.72 -5.12 -0.16
CA ASP A 201 -19.02 -4.93 0.49
C ASP A 201 -19.40 -6.03 1.51
N GLN A 202 -18.62 -7.10 1.62
CA GLN A 202 -18.90 -8.23 2.51
C GLN A 202 -18.01 -8.21 3.75
N CYS A 203 -18.63 -8.17 4.92
CA CYS A 203 -17.94 -8.32 6.20
C CYS A 203 -17.44 -9.77 6.33
N PHE A 204 -16.15 -10.00 6.12
CA PHE A 204 -15.54 -11.29 6.42
C PHE A 204 -14.95 -11.28 7.83
N LEU A 205 -15.57 -12.03 8.73
CA LEU A 205 -14.88 -12.51 9.92
C LEU A 205 -14.22 -13.84 9.53
N PRO A 206 -12.90 -13.89 9.28
CA PRO A 206 -12.24 -15.15 8.99
C PRO A 206 -12.38 -16.08 10.20
N LYS A 207 -12.49 -17.40 9.97
CA LYS A 207 -12.62 -18.40 11.04
C LYS A 207 -11.51 -18.30 12.11
N SER A 208 -10.33 -17.80 11.73
CA SER A 208 -9.17 -17.57 12.61
C SER A 208 -9.36 -16.40 13.59
N TYR A 209 -10.25 -15.45 13.33
CA TYR A 209 -10.51 -14.30 14.22
C TYR A 209 -11.00 -14.74 15.61
N PHE A 210 -11.82 -15.79 15.67
CA PHE A 210 -12.28 -16.36 16.93
C PHE A 210 -11.18 -17.11 17.68
N ASN A 211 -10.16 -17.63 16.97
CA ASN A 211 -9.05 -18.35 17.59
C ASN A 211 -7.99 -17.39 18.16
N GLN A 212 -7.84 -16.17 17.62
CA GLN A 212 -6.87 -15.19 18.14
C GLN A 212 -7.24 -14.67 19.54
N ARG A 213 -8.54 -14.55 19.86
CA ARG A 213 -8.99 -14.15 21.22
C ARG A 213 -8.93 -15.27 22.25
N LEU A 214 -8.80 -16.53 21.83
CA LEU A 214 -8.70 -17.66 22.75
C LEU A 214 -7.26 -17.94 23.20
N ILE A 215 -6.24 -17.44 22.48
CA ILE A 215 -4.83 -17.65 22.83
C ILE A 215 -4.32 -16.57 23.81
N SER A 216 -5.00 -15.43 23.93
CA SER A 216 -4.68 -14.40 24.93
C SER A 216 -5.27 -14.67 26.33
N VAL A 217 -5.82 -15.88 26.56
CA VAL A 217 -6.37 -16.31 27.85
C VAL A 217 -5.84 -17.71 28.18
N ILE A 218 -4.52 -17.84 28.29
CA ILE A 218 -3.84 -18.90 29.08
C ILE A 218 -2.63 -18.27 29.76
#